data_AF-A0A971HGY7-F1
#
_entry.id   AF-A0A971HGY7-F1
#
_cell.length_a   1.000
_cell.length_b   1.000
_cell.length_c   1.000
_cell.angle_alpha   90.00
_cell.angle_beta   90.00
_cell.angle_gamma   90.00
#
_symmetry.space_group_name_H-M   'P 1'
#
loop_
_entity.id
_entity.type
_entity.pdbx_description
1 polymer ?
#
loop_
_entity_poly.entity_id
_entity_poly.type
_entity_poly.pdbx_seq_one_letter_code
_entity_poly.pdbx_strand_id
1 'polypeptide(L)' 'MYKVAVVGDKDSILGFKALGVDVFPVVEKDEARRVVDTLARNKYGIIFITEQTASLIPDTIERY' A
#
# COMPACT_ATOMS: atom_id res chain seq x y z
N MET A 1 10.47 -6.33 14.65
CA MET A 1 10.95 -5.44 13.57
C MET A 1 9.76 -5.10 12.69
N TYR A 2 9.49 -3.82 12.46
CA TYR A 2 8.38 -3.39 11.61
C TYR A 2 8.75 -3.55 10.13
N LYS A 3 7.79 -3.97 9.30
CA LYS A 3 7.96 -4.11 7.85
C LYS A 3 7.54 -2.84 7.13
N VAL A 4 8.05 -2.67 5.91
CA VAL A 4 7.66 -1.58 4.99
C VAL A 4 6.95 -2.19 3.80
N ALA A 5 5.87 -1.54 3.36
CA ALA A 5 5.12 -1.90 2.16
C ALA A 5 5.00 -0.73 1.19
N VAL A 6 4.86 -1.03 -0.10
CA VAL A 6 4.47 -0.08 -1.15
C VAL A 6 3.20 -0.59 -1.83
N VAL A 7 2.20 0.29 -1.98
CA VAL A 7 0.89 0.02 -2.58
C VAL A 7 0.67 1.00 -3.74
N GLY A 8 0.31 0.52 -4.92
CA GLY A 8 0.15 1.39 -6.09
C GLY A 8 0.01 0.63 -7.39
N ASP A 9 -0.01 1.35 -8.51
CA ASP A 9 0.02 0.71 -9.82
C ASP A 9 1.32 -0.07 -10.02
N LYS A 10 1.24 -1.18 -10.76
CA LYS A 10 2.33 -2.14 -10.91
C LYS A 10 3.60 -1.50 -11.48
N ASP A 11 3.47 -0.62 -12.46
CA ASP A 11 4.60 -0.06 -13.19
C ASP A 11 5.37 0.97 -12.35
N SER A 12 4.68 1.68 -11.46
CA SER A 12 5.30 2.64 -10.55
C SER A 12 6.02 1.98 -9.37
N ILE A 13 5.55 0.82 -8.89
CA ILE A 13 6.02 0.25 -7.62
C ILE A 13 6.94 -0.98 -7.75
N LEU A 14 7.05 -1.60 -8.92
CA LEU A 14 7.78 -2.88 -9.03
C LEU A 14 9.27 -2.73 -8.70
N GLY A 15 9.87 -1.56 -8.96
CA GLY A 15 11.27 -1.26 -8.65
C GLY A 15 11.63 -1.40 -7.16
N PHE A 16 10.67 -1.21 -6.25
CA PHE A 16 10.90 -1.31 -4.81
C PHE A 16 11.18 -2.76 -4.35
N LYS A 17 10.84 -3.77 -5.15
CA LYS A 17 11.22 -5.17 -4.86
C LYS A 17 12.73 -5.35 -4.77
N ALA A 18 13.50 -4.62 -5.59
CA ALA A 18 14.96 -4.69 -5.58
C ALA A 18 15.56 -4.19 -4.25
N LEU A 19 14.81 -3.39 -3.50
CA LEU A 19 15.20 -2.84 -2.19
C LEU A 19 14.74 -3.73 -1.02
N GLY A 20 14.13 -4.89 -1.28
CA GLY A 20 13.63 -5.80 -0.24
C GLY A 20 12.36 -5.31 0.46
N VAL A 21 11.62 -4.39 -0.17
CA VAL A 21 10.33 -3.90 0.32
C VAL A 21 9.20 -4.75 -0.23
N ASP A 22 8.19 -5.03 0.59
CA ASP A 22 7.01 -5.75 0.13
C ASP A 22 6.17 -4.83 -0.78
N VAL A 23 5.81 -5.30 -1.97
CA VAL A 23 5.02 -4.51 -2.93
C VAL A 23 3.67 -5.16 -3.21
N PHE A 24 2.64 -4.34 -3.27
CA PHE A 24 1.25 -4.74 -3.46
C PHE A 24 0.64 -3.94 -4.61
N PRO A 25 0.69 -4.47 -5.85
CA PRO A 25 0.10 -3.79 -6.99
C PRO A 25 -1.42 -3.78 -6.85
N VAL A 26 -2.04 -2.60 -6.91
CA VAL A 26 -3.49 -2.42 -6.84
C VAL A 26 -3.91 -1.29 -7.78
N VAL A 27 -5.08 -1.43 -8.40
CA VAL A 27 -5.65 -0.40 -9.28
C VAL A 27 -7.10 -0.05 -8.91
N GLU A 28 -7.78 -0.93 -8.17
CA GLU A 28 -9.18 -0.75 -7.79
C GLU A 28 -9.35 -0.28 -6.34
N LYS A 29 -10.35 0.57 -6.10
CA LYS A 29 -10.67 1.13 -4.77
C LYS A 29 -10.85 0.05 -3.70
N ASP A 30 -11.66 -0.96 -3.97
CA ASP A 30 -11.98 -2.01 -2.99
C ASP A 30 -10.79 -2.93 -2.70
N GLU A 31 -9.90 -3.08 -3.66
CA GLU A 31 -8.65 -3.82 -3.47
C GLU A 31 -7.68 -3.00 -2.61
N ALA A 32 -7.46 -1.73 -2.96
CA ALA A 32 -6.59 -0.82 -2.22
C ALA A 32 -6.98 -0.76 -0.73
N ARG A 33 -8.28 -0.60 -0.44
CA ARG A 33 -8.80 -0.60 0.94
C ARG A 33 -8.48 -1.90 1.67
N ARG A 34 -8.75 -3.06 1.04
CA ARG A 34 -8.50 -4.37 1.65
C ARG A 34 -7.02 -4.62 1.89
N VAL A 35 -6.16 -4.18 0.98
CA VAL A 35 -4.71 -4.29 1.12
C VAL A 35 -4.23 -3.43 2.29
N VAL A 36 -4.58 -2.14 2.35
CA VAL A 36 -4.19 -1.26 3.46
C VAL A 36 -4.66 -1.80 4.81
N ASP A 37 -5.93 -2.22 4.93
CA ASP A 37 -6.46 -2.82 6.15
C ASP A 37 -5.69 -4.10 6.56
N THR A 38 -5.29 -4.91 5.58
CA THR A 38 -4.53 -6.15 5.82
C THR A 38 -3.10 -5.84 6.29
N LEU A 39 -2.44 -4.85 5.68
CA LEU A 39 -1.10 -4.41 6.06
C LEU A 39 -1.08 -3.81 7.47
N ALA A 40 -2.07 -2.99 7.81
CA ALA A 40 -2.23 -2.46 9.16
C ALA A 40 -2.38 -3.58 10.21
N ARG A 41 -3.25 -4.58 9.95
CA ARG A 41 -3.41 -5.76 10.82
C ARG A 41 -2.14 -6.59 10.96
N ASN A 42 -1.36 -6.68 9.88
CA ASN A 42 -0.07 -7.38 9.85
C ASN A 42 1.09 -6.58 10.46
N LYS A 43 0.81 -5.44 11.10
CA LYS A 43 1.80 -4.60 11.81
C LYS A 43 2.92 -4.12 10.88
N TYR A 44 2.59 -3.72 9.65
CA TYR A 44 3.49 -2.90 8.85
C TYR A 44 3.65 -1.54 9.53
N GLY A 45 4.89 -1.06 9.64
CA GLY A 45 5.19 0.21 10.30
C GLY A 45 5.02 1.41 9.37
N ILE A 46 5.30 1.21 8.07
CA ILE A 46 5.18 2.23 7.04
C ILE A 46 4.56 1.60 5.80
N ILE A 47 3.54 2.25 5.25
CA ILE A 47 2.90 1.91 3.98
C ILE A 47 3.04 3.11 3.07
N PHE A 48 3.89 3.02 2.05
CA PHE A 48 3.92 3.98 0.96
C PHE A 48 2.78 3.68 0.01
N ILE A 49 2.07 4.72 -0.43
CA ILE A 49 0.96 4.60 -1.36
C ILE A 49 1.11 5.66 -2.46
N THR A 50 0.88 5.28 -3.72
CA THR A 50 0.86 6.26 -4.82
C THR A 50 -0.36 7.18 -4.65
N GLU A 51 -0.22 8.45 -5.03
CA GLU A 51 -1.30 9.44 -4.87
C GLU A 51 -2.57 9.03 -5.63
N GLN A 52 -2.41 8.42 -6.80
CA GLN A 52 -3.51 7.89 -7.60
C GLN A 52 -4.31 6.86 -6.81
N THR A 53 -3.65 5.88 -6.18
CA THR A 53 -4.31 4.87 -5.37
C THR A 53 -4.87 5.47 -4.07
N ALA A 54 -4.14 6.40 -3.45
CA ALA A 54 -4.58 7.08 -2.23
C ALA A 54 -5.88 7.87 -2.46
N SER A 55 -6.02 8.52 -3.62
CA SER A 55 -7.22 9.29 -3.99
C SER A 55 -8.50 8.46 -4.03
N LEU A 56 -8.39 7.13 -4.18
CA LEU A 56 -9.53 6.21 -4.20
C LEU A 56 -10.05 5.89 -2.78
N ILE A 57 -9.20 5.99 -1.75
CA ILE A 57 -9.47 5.50 -0.39
C ILE A 57 -9.11 6.51 0.73
N PRO A 58 -9.50 7.79 0.64
CA PRO A 58 -9.15 8.80 1.65
C PRO A 58 -9.63 8.41 3.06
N ASP A 59 -10.87 7.93 3.20
CA ASP A 59 -11.43 7.51 4.50
C ASP A 59 -10.69 6.32 5.13
N THR A 60 -10.01 5.50 4.31
CA THR A 60 -9.21 4.38 4.83
C THR A 60 -7.88 4.89 5.35
N ILE A 61 -7.28 5.87 4.68
CA ILE A 61 -6.03 6.49 5.11
C ILE A 61 -6.25 7.27 6.41
N GLU A 62 -7.32 8.08 6.49
CA GLU A 62 -7.64 8.87 7.69
C GLU A 62 -7.87 8.04 8.96
N ARG A 63 -8.25 6.76 8.81
CA ARG A 63 -8.47 5.84 9.94
C ARG A 63 -7.19 5.46 10.68
N TYR A 64 -6.03 5.52 10.02
CA TYR A 64 -4.75 5.03 10.53
C TYR A 64 -3.74 6.17 10.73
#